data_AF-A0A942SGX6-F1
#
_entry.id   AF-A0A942SGX6-F1
#
_cell.length_a   1.000
_cell.length_b   1.000
_cell.length_c   1.000
_cell.angle_alpha   90.00
_cell.angle_beta   90.00
_cell.angle_gamma   90.00
#
_symmetry.space_group_name_H-M   'P 1'
#
loop_
_entity.id
_entity.type
_entity.pdbx_description
1 polymer ?
#
loop_
_entity_poly.entity_id
_entity_poly.type
_entity_poly.pdbx_seq_one_letter_code
_entity_poly.pdbx_strand_id
1 'polypeptide(L)'
;MKSATIPSLRVAPELRQAAESVLRNGETLSSFVEQSLRAQIERRQLQGEFIARGLAGRGEARSSGEYHAAEDVLREMDEMLEKAEAKNLA
;
A
#
# COMPACT_ATOMS: atom_id res chain seq x y z
N MET A 1 16.66 3.36 -25.96
CA MET A 1 15.25 3.80 -26.11
C MET A 1 15.07 5.10 -25.35
N LYS A 2 14.31 6.08 -25.87
CA LYS A 2 14.07 7.34 -25.14
C LYS A 2 13.11 7.05 -23.98
N SER A 3 13.55 7.24 -22.75
CA SER A 3 12.70 7.15 -21.56
C SER A 3 11.75 8.36 -21.47
N ALA A 4 10.57 8.15 -20.89
CA ALA A 4 9.68 9.25 -20.55
C ALA A 4 10.28 10.08 -19.40
N THR A 5 10.06 11.38 -19.40
CA THR A 5 10.59 12.32 -18.40
C THR A 5 9.44 12.90 -17.57
N ILE A 6 9.62 12.94 -16.25
CA ILE A 6 8.70 13.67 -15.37
C ILE A 6 8.92 15.19 -15.58
N PRO A 7 7.85 16.01 -15.68
CA PRO A 7 7.99 17.45 -15.82
C PRO A 7 8.86 18.07 -14.72
N SER A 8 9.56 19.16 -15.04
CA SER A 8 10.35 19.89 -14.06
C SER A 8 9.44 20.47 -12.95
N LEU A 9 9.68 20.06 -11.72
CA LEU A 9 8.93 20.51 -10.55
C LEU A 9 9.74 21.56 -9.77
N ARG A 10 9.17 22.76 -9.59
CA ARG A 10 9.71 23.74 -8.63
C ARG A 10 9.21 23.37 -7.24
N VAL A 11 10.14 23.31 -6.29
CA VAL A 11 9.86 23.00 -4.88
C VAL A 11 10.41 24.08 -3.98
N ALA A 12 9.87 24.17 -2.77
CA ALA A 12 10.44 25.02 -1.72
C ALA A 12 11.87 24.55 -1.37
N PRO A 13 12.82 25.47 -1.09
CA PRO A 13 14.19 25.10 -0.72
C PRO A 13 14.26 24.13 0.46
N GLU A 14 13.38 24.28 1.44
CA GLU A 14 13.32 23.46 2.65
C GLU A 14 12.95 22.01 2.33
N LEU A 15 12.03 21.80 1.38
CA LEU A 15 11.66 20.45 0.93
C LEU A 15 12.85 19.77 0.23
N ARG A 16 13.59 20.52 -0.58
CA ARG A 16 14.78 20.00 -1.25
C ARG A 16 15.85 19.59 -0.25
N GLN A 17 16.14 20.45 0.73
CA GLN A 17 17.12 20.17 1.78
C GLN A 17 16.71 18.94 2.61
N ALA A 18 15.44 18.83 2.97
CA ALA A 18 14.93 17.65 3.67
C ALA A 18 15.14 16.37 2.86
N ALA A 19 14.85 16.38 1.55
CA ALA A 19 15.05 15.24 0.68
C ALA A 19 16.54 14.86 0.53
N GLU A 20 17.43 15.85 0.41
CA GLU A 20 18.88 15.61 0.34
C GLU A 20 19.44 15.05 1.66
N SER A 21 18.91 15.47 2.80
CA SER A 21 19.39 15.04 4.13
C SER A 21 19.12 13.57 4.46
N VAL A 22 18.15 12.93 3.78
CA VAL A 22 17.73 11.54 4.03
C VAL A 22 18.28 10.55 3.01
N LEU A 23 19.08 11.01 2.03
CA LEU A 23 19.67 10.14 1.01
C LEU A 23 20.63 9.13 1.63
N ARG A 24 20.60 7.90 1.09
CA ARG A 24 21.56 6.86 1.46
C ARG A 24 22.86 6.99 0.67
N ASN A 25 23.92 6.34 1.12
CA ASN A 25 25.19 6.32 0.41
C ASN A 25 25.03 5.79 -1.02
N GLY A 26 25.45 6.62 -2.00
CA GLY A 26 25.32 6.31 -3.43
C GLY A 26 23.94 6.58 -4.04
N GLU A 27 22.98 7.09 -3.27
CA GLU A 27 21.66 7.47 -3.76
C GLU A 27 21.66 8.90 -4.32
N THR A 28 20.88 9.12 -5.38
CA THR A 28 20.68 10.46 -5.96
C THR A 28 19.28 10.97 -5.64
N LEU A 29 19.10 12.29 -5.68
CA LEU A 29 17.78 12.90 -5.50
C LEU A 29 16.78 12.39 -6.57
N SER A 30 17.24 12.19 -7.81
CA SER A 30 16.39 11.67 -8.89
C SER A 30 15.93 10.24 -8.64
N SER A 31 16.83 9.34 -8.20
CA SER A 31 16.48 7.96 -7.88
C SER A 31 15.55 7.88 -6.67
N PHE A 32 15.77 8.73 -5.66
CA PHE A 32 14.90 8.83 -4.48
C PHE A 32 13.48 9.29 -4.86
N VAL A 33 13.37 10.31 -5.73
CA VAL A 33 12.07 10.79 -6.23
C VAL A 33 11.37 9.73 -7.09
N GLU A 34 12.10 9.01 -7.95
CA GLU A 34 11.52 7.91 -8.73
C GLU A 34 10.92 6.82 -7.83
N GLN A 35 11.68 6.36 -6.83
CA GLN A 35 11.21 5.36 -5.87
C GLN A 35 9.98 5.84 -5.10
N SER A 36 10.01 7.10 -4.66
CA SER A 36 8.88 7.73 -3.96
C SER A 36 7.63 7.75 -4.84
N LEU A 37 7.75 8.11 -6.12
CA LEU A 37 6.64 8.10 -7.07
C LEU A 37 6.09 6.68 -7.26
N ARG A 38 6.96 5.69 -7.43
CA ARG A 38 6.55 4.28 -7.59
C ARG A 38 5.75 3.80 -6.37
N ALA A 39 6.27 4.03 -5.17
CA ALA A 39 5.59 3.66 -3.93
C ALA A 39 4.23 4.38 -3.77
N GLN A 40 4.15 5.66 -4.16
CA GLN A 40 2.89 6.41 -4.10
C GLN A 40 1.85 5.92 -5.11
N ILE A 41 2.28 5.54 -6.33
CA ILE A 41 1.40 4.96 -7.34
C ILE A 41 0.83 3.63 -6.83
N GLU A 42 1.71 2.73 -6.38
CA GLU A 42 1.32 1.43 -5.85
C GLU A 42 0.34 1.57 -4.68
N ARG A 43 0.65 2.44 -3.70
CA ARG A 43 -0.24 2.71 -2.57
C ARG A 43 -1.62 3.18 -3.02
N ARG A 44 -1.69 4.07 -4.01
CA ARG A 44 -2.98 4.59 -4.52
C ARG A 44 -3.77 3.53 -5.27
N GLN A 45 -3.09 2.67 -6.04
CA GLN A 45 -3.72 1.55 -6.73
C GLN A 45 -4.31 0.55 -5.73
N LEU A 46 -3.51 0.11 -4.75
CA LEU A 46 -3.95 -0.81 -3.70
C LEU A 46 -5.10 -0.23 -2.88
N GLN A 47 -5.06 1.06 -2.54
CA GLN A 47 -6.15 1.73 -1.83
C GLN A 47 -7.44 1.76 -2.68
N GLY A 48 -7.33 2.09 -3.96
CA GLY A 48 -8.47 2.10 -4.88
C GLY A 48 -9.11 0.71 -5.00
N GLU A 49 -8.29 -0.32 -5.17
CA GLU A 49 -8.76 -1.71 -5.23
C GLU A 49 -9.39 -2.18 -3.93
N PHE A 50 -8.80 -1.83 -2.78
CA PHE A 50 -9.36 -2.17 -1.47
C PHE A 50 -10.77 -1.59 -1.30
N ILE A 51 -10.96 -0.32 -1.65
CA ILE A 51 -12.27 0.33 -1.60
C ILE A 51 -13.24 -0.35 -2.59
N ALA A 52 -12.80 -0.61 -3.82
CA ALA A 52 -13.62 -1.27 -4.82
C ALA A 52 -14.11 -2.66 -4.35
N ARG A 53 -13.20 -3.47 -3.79
CA ARG A 53 -13.54 -4.79 -3.21
C ARG A 53 -14.50 -4.68 -2.04
N GLY A 54 -14.28 -3.73 -1.13
CA GLY A 54 -15.19 -3.51 0.01
C GLY A 54 -16.59 -3.09 -0.41
N LEU A 55 -16.70 -2.21 -1.41
CA LEU A 55 -18.00 -1.79 -1.96
C LEU A 55 -18.72 -2.93 -2.68
N ALA A 56 -17.97 -3.76 -3.43
CA ALA A 56 -18.50 -4.95 -4.09
C ALA A 56 -19.03 -5.97 -3.07
N GLY A 57 -18.24 -6.33 -2.06
CA GLY A 57 -18.64 -7.26 -1.00
C GLY A 57 -19.85 -6.75 -0.20
N ARG A 58 -19.93 -5.45 0.08
CA ARG A 58 -21.13 -4.84 0.67
C ARG A 58 -22.37 -5.01 -0.22
N GLY A 59 -22.20 -4.84 -1.54
CA GLY A 59 -23.27 -5.06 -2.51
C GLY A 59 -23.77 -6.50 -2.53
N GLU A 60 -22.83 -7.44 -2.54
CA GLU A 60 -23.08 -8.87 -2.51
C GLU A 60 -23.83 -9.29 -1.24
N ALA A 61 -23.31 -8.94 -0.05
CA ALA A 61 -23.96 -9.23 1.24
C ALA A 61 -25.39 -8.67 1.31
N ARG A 62 -25.61 -7.47 0.75
CA ARG A 62 -26.95 -6.87 0.67
C ARG A 62 -27.88 -7.64 -0.26
N SER A 63 -27.38 -8.22 -1.35
CA SER A 63 -28.19 -9.00 -2.29
C SER A 63 -28.45 -10.43 -1.83
N SER A 64 -27.49 -11.07 -1.17
CA SER A 64 -27.61 -12.44 -0.66
C SER A 64 -28.34 -12.49 0.69
N GLY A 65 -28.24 -11.43 1.48
CA GLY A 65 -28.68 -11.41 2.87
C GLY A 65 -27.75 -12.16 3.82
N GLU A 66 -26.59 -12.61 3.33
CA GLU A 66 -25.60 -13.33 4.11
C GLU A 66 -24.69 -12.34 4.85
N TYR A 67 -24.67 -12.46 6.17
CA TYR A 67 -23.85 -11.65 7.07
C TYR A 67 -23.25 -12.56 8.15
N HIS A 68 -22.02 -12.27 8.53
CA HIS A 68 -21.33 -12.97 9.62
C HIS A 68 -21.17 -12.04 10.82
N ALA A 69 -21.29 -12.60 12.03
CA ALA A 69 -20.98 -11.84 13.24
C ALA A 69 -19.48 -11.51 13.26
N ALA A 70 -19.14 -10.30 13.71
CA ALA A 70 -17.75 -9.83 13.70
C ALA A 70 -16.88 -10.71 14.61
N GLU A 71 -17.42 -11.17 15.73
CA GLU A 71 -16.76 -12.03 16.70
C GLU A 71 -16.39 -13.38 16.11
N ASP A 72 -17.25 -13.95 15.26
CA ASP A 72 -16.99 -15.23 14.60
C ASP A 72 -15.86 -15.10 13.57
N VAL A 73 -15.88 -14.03 12.77
CA VAL A 73 -14.82 -13.74 11.78
C VAL A 73 -13.48 -13.51 12.46
N LEU A 74 -13.45 -12.70 13.54
CA LEU A 74 -12.20 -12.42 14.27
C LEU A 74 -11.62 -13.70 14.90
N ARG A 75 -12.47 -14.54 15.50
CA ARG A 75 -12.04 -15.83 16.05
C ARG A 75 -11.43 -16.73 14.98
N GLU A 76 -12.04 -16.82 13.80
CA GLU A 76 -11.50 -17.61 12.69
C GLU A 76 -10.14 -17.08 12.22
N MET A 77 -9.97 -15.75 12.17
CA MET A 77 -8.69 -15.13 11.81
C MET A 77 -7.59 -15.42 12.84
N ASP A 78 -7.90 -15.40 14.13
CA ASP A 78 -6.97 -15.75 15.20
C ASP A 78 -6.54 -17.23 15.07
N GLU A 79 -7.48 -18.15 14.84
CA GLU A 79 -7.18 -19.57 14.61
C GLU A 79 -6.30 -19.81 13.36
N MET A 80 -6.54 -19.06 12.28
CA MET A 80 -5.70 -19.11 11.08
C MET A 80 -4.27 -18.63 11.37
N LEU A 81 -4.13 -17.57 12.15
CA LEU A 81 -2.84 -17.03 12.55
C LEU A 81 -2.05 -18.04 13.41
N GLU A 82 -2.68 -18.60 14.44
CA GLU A 82 -2.06 -19.62 15.31
C GLU A 82 -1.53 -20.81 14.51
N LYS A 83 -2.31 -21.30 13.53
CA LYS A 83 -1.90 -22.39 12.64
C LYS A 83 -0.70 -22.01 11.77
N ALA A 84 -0.67 -20.79 11.24
CA ALA A 84 0.43 -20.31 10.42
C ALA A 84 1.72 -20.16 11.24
N GLU A 85 1.62 -19.66 12.47
CA GLU A 85 2.75 -19.54 13.39
C GLU A 85 3.28 -20.92 13.79
N ALA A 86 2.41 -21.85 14.19
CA ALA A 86 2.81 -23.21 14.54
C ALA A 86 3.54 -23.93 13.39
N LYS A 87 3.14 -23.67 12.14
CA LYS A 87 3.80 -24.21 10.95
C LYS A 87 5.17 -23.60 10.68
N ASN A 88 5.37 -22.32 11.02
CA ASN A 88 6.68 -21.67 10.88
C ASN A 88 7.68 -22.08 11.98
N LEU A 89 7.19 -22.62 13.10
CA LEU A 89 7.98 -23.13 14.22
C LEU A 89 8.34 -24.63 14.11
N ALA A 90 7.75 -25.35 13.16
CA ALA A 90 7.99 -26.79 12.90
C ALA A 90 8.96 -26.98 11.72
#